data_AF-A0A945G2N7-F1
#
_entry.id   AF-A0A945G2N7-F1
#
_cell.length_a   1.000
_cell.length_b   1.000
_cell.length_c   1.000
_cell.angle_alpha   90.00
_cell.angle_beta   90.00
_cell.angle_gamma   90.00
#
_symmetry.space_group_name_H-M   'P 1'
#
loop_
_entity.id
_entity.type
_entity.pdbx_description
1 polymer ?
#
loop_
_entity_poly.entity_id
_entity_poly.type
_entity_poly.pdbx_seq_one_letter_code
_entity_poly.pdbx_strand_id
1 'polypeptide(L)' 'SNNCFPTYINEVTNNKKLIRVIDIHGKTISPKPNIPLIYIYSDGSREKRIFIQ' A
#
# COMPACT_ATOMS: atom_id res chain seq x y z
N SER A 1 -25.91 -32.71 -19.07
CA SER A 1 -24.89 -31.85 -19.68
C SER A 1 -24.42 -30.85 -18.65
N ASN A 2 -23.19 -30.95 -18.17
CA ASN A 2 -22.61 -29.98 -17.24
C ASN A 2 -21.09 -29.95 -17.41
N ASN A 3 -20.61 -29.18 -18.37
CA ASN A 3 -19.19 -28.89 -18.48
C ASN A 3 -18.97 -27.44 -18.02
N CYS A 4 -18.58 -27.28 -16.76
CA CYS A 4 -18.19 -25.98 -16.20
C CYS A 4 -16.67 -25.95 -16.15
N PHE A 5 -16.07 -25.20 -17.07
CA PHE A 5 -14.63 -25.01 -17.12
C PHE A 5 -14.23 -23.85 -16.20
N PRO A 6 -13.21 -24.01 -15.34
CA PRO A 6 -12.74 -22.92 -14.51
C PRO A 6 -12.09 -21.84 -15.38
N THR A 7 -12.55 -20.59 -15.24
CA THR A 7 -11.89 -19.42 -15.83
C THR A 7 -10.72 -19.03 -14.94
N TYR A 8 -9.52 -18.98 -15.52
CA TYR A 8 -8.33 -18.49 -14.82
C TYR A 8 -8.41 -16.97 -14.70
N ILE A 9 -8.46 -16.46 -13.47
CA ILE A 9 -8.39 -15.02 -13.21
C ILE A 9 -6.90 -14.64 -13.22
N ASN A 10 -6.48 -13.91 -14.25
CA ASN A 10 -5.17 -13.27 -14.26
C ASN A 10 -5.19 -12.14 -13.23
N GLU A 11 -4.48 -12.32 -12.13
CA GLU A 11 -4.24 -11.24 -11.17
C GLU A 11 -3.45 -10.15 -11.90
N VAL A 12 -4.09 -9.02 -12.18
CA VAL A 12 -3.38 -7.82 -12.63
C VAL A 12 -2.46 -7.45 -11.49
N THR A 13 -1.16 -7.72 -11.66
CA THR A 13 -0.12 -7.29 -10.73
C THR A 13 -0.06 -5.77 -10.77
N ASN A 14 -0.93 -5.15 -9.97
CA ASN A 14 -0.88 -3.72 -9.69
C ASN A 14 0.48 -3.47 -9.05
N ASN A 15 1.42 -2.94 -9.84
CA ASN A 15 2.73 -2.59 -9.36
C ASN A 15 2.56 -1.57 -8.24
N LYS A 16 2.78 -2.01 -7.00
CA LYS A 16 2.57 -1.22 -5.79
C LYS A 16 3.59 -0.08 -5.77
N LYS A 17 3.20 1.09 -6.28
CA LYS A 17 4.05 2.28 -6.32
C LYS A 17 3.73 3.17 -5.13
N LEU A 18 4.76 3.62 -4.41
CA LEU A 18 4.60 4.60 -3.34
C LEU A 18 4.16 5.93 -3.94
N ILE A 19 3.00 6.43 -3.50
CA ILE A 19 2.46 7.73 -3.92
C ILE A 19 2.88 8.82 -2.93
N ARG A 20 2.68 8.59 -1.63
CA ARG A 20 2.88 9.62 -0.61
C ARG A 20 3.20 9.01 0.74
N VAL A 21 3.95 9.76 1.54
CA VAL A 21 4.18 9.49 2.97
C VAL A 21 3.55 10.64 3.76
N ILE A 22 2.71 10.30 4.73
CA ILE A 22 2.06 11.25 5.63
C ILE A 22 2.29 10.87 7.10
N ASP A 23 2.17 11.83 7.99
CA ASP A 23 2.05 11.57 9.43
C ASP A 23 0.62 11.17 9.82
N ILE A 24 0.41 10.92 11.12
CA ILE A 24 -0.92 10.62 11.69
C ILE A 24 -1.93 11.78 11.55
N HIS A 25 -1.46 13.00 11.30
CA HIS A 25 -2.29 14.18 11.10
C HIS A 25 -2.57 14.46 9.61
N GLY A 26 -2.10 13.61 8.70
CA GLY A 26 -2.31 13.76 7.25
C GLY A 26 -1.36 14.74 6.57
N LYS A 27 -0.33 15.24 7.26
CA LYS A 27 0.67 16.14 6.68
C LYS A 27 1.71 15.34 5.89
N THR A 28 2.06 15.81 4.68
CA THR A 28 3.20 15.24 3.94
C THR A 28 4.48 15.60 4.67
N ILE A 29 5.23 14.59 5.09
CA ILE A 29 6.49 14.78 5.80
C ILE A 29 7.57 13.86 5.23
N SER A 30 8.81 14.29 5.38
CA SER A 30 9.96 13.43 5.14
C SER A 30 10.03 12.35 6.23
N PRO A 31 10.44 11.11 5.91
CA PRO A 31 10.63 10.06 6.91
C PRO A 31 11.63 10.51 7.98
N LYS A 32 11.21 10.52 9.25
CA LYS A 32 12.07 10.77 10.41
C LYS A 32 11.93 9.62 11.40
N PRO A 33 12.96 9.34 12.21
CA PRO A 33 12.82 8.41 13.33
C PRO A 33 11.88 8.97 14.40
N ASN A 34 11.40 8.09 15.26
CA ASN A 34 10.53 8.33 16.40
C ASN A 34 9.17 8.96 16.07
N ILE A 35 8.74 8.86 14.81
CA ILE A 35 7.42 9.31 14.37
C ILE A 35 6.68 8.23 13.58
N PRO A 36 5.35 8.10 13.75
CA PRO A 36 4.53 7.22 12.93
C PRO A 36 4.36 7.77 11.51
N LEU A 37 4.78 6.97 10.54
CA LEU A 37 4.67 7.25 9.11
C LEU A 37 3.62 6.35 8.47
N ILE A 38 2.80 6.93 7.60
CA ILE A 38 1.79 6.23 6.81
C ILE A 38 2.17 6.33 5.34
N TYR A 39 2.47 5.19 4.73
CA TYR A 39 2.80 5.04 3.32
C TYR A 39 1.53 4.72 2.54
N ILE A 40 1.23 5.55 1.54
CA ILE A 40 0.07 5.40 0.66
C ILE A 40 0.57 4.92 -0.70
N TYR A 41 -0.01 3.82 -1.18
CA TYR A 41 0.37 3.18 -2.43
C TYR A 41 -0.70 3.32 -3.51
N SER A 42 -0.31 3.13 -4.76
CA SER A 42 -1.17 3.27 -5.95
C SER A 42 -2.29 2.26 -6.08
N ASP A 43 -2.16 1.12 -5.41
CA ASP A 43 -3.19 0.09 -5.28
C ASP A 43 -4.26 0.45 -4.21
N GLY A 44 -4.12 1.60 -3.53
CA GLY A 44 -4.98 2.01 -2.42
C GLY A 44 -4.59 1.38 -1.07
N SER A 45 -3.59 0.50 -1.05
CA SER A 45 -3.05 -0.05 0.20
C SER A 45 -2.34 1.05 1.00
N ARG A 46 -2.34 0.88 2.33
CA ARG A 46 -1.61 1.73 3.26
C ARG A 46 -0.77 0.92 4.24
N GLU A 47 0.46 1.35 4.51
CA GLU A 47 1.33 0.74 5.52
C GLU A 47 1.68 1.75 6.59
N LYS A 48 1.67 1.34 7.86
CA LYS A 48 2.08 2.15 9.00
C LYS A 48 3.44 1.66 9.50
N ARG A 49 4.44 2.55 9.58
CA ARG A 49 5.80 2.21 10.05
C ARG A 49 6.30 3.25 11.05
N ILE A 50 7.05 2.78 12.04
CA ILE A 50 7.79 3.61 13.00
C ILE A 50 9.24 3.13 12.94
N PHE A 51 10.17 4.07 12.76
CA PHE A 51 11.60 3.79 12.88
C PHE A 51 12.06 4.38 14.20
N ILE A 52 12.61 3.56 15.10
CA ILE A 52 13.15 4.01 16.39
C ILE A 52 14.67 4.08 16.25
N GLN A 53 15.30 5.13 16.77
CA GLN A 53 16.75 5.26 16.82
C GLN A 53 17.32 4.67 18.11
#